data_AF-A0A8H3CTA4-F1
#
_entry.id   AF-A0A8H3CTA4-F1
#
_cell.length_a   1.000
_cell.length_b   1.000
_cell.length_c   1.000
_cell.angle_alpha   90.00
_cell.angle_beta   90.00
_cell.angle_gamma   90.00
#
_symmetry.space_group_name_H-M   'P 1'
#
loop_
_entity.id
_entity.type
_entity.pdbx_description
1 polymer ?
#
loop_
_entity_poly.entity_id
_entity_poly.type
_entity_poly.pdbx_seq_one_letter_code
_entity_poly.pdbx_strand_id
1 'polypeptide(L)'
;MFGSRRTRATRTTHTTSTGRRGFGGIFRRTNPNRRAGGYKAALHNPNTTSAGRQHAKRGLRSMGRGREAHVPLSVRIKHFLHIGGRRHHTTTTRRY
;
A
#
# COMPACT_ATOMS: atom_id res chain seq x y z
N MET A 1 -15.45 59.15 10.65
CA MET A 1 -14.21 58.85 9.92
C MET A 1 -13.63 57.54 10.44
N PHE A 2 -13.72 56.51 9.61
CA PHE A 2 -13.01 55.21 9.59
C PHE A 2 -12.90 54.37 10.88
N GLY A 3 -13.80 53.38 10.98
CA GLY A 3 -13.62 52.21 11.83
C GLY A 3 -12.59 51.24 11.24
N SER A 4 -11.81 50.61 12.12
CA SER A 4 -10.95 49.48 11.75
C SER A 4 -11.31 48.29 12.63
N ARG A 5 -12.23 47.46 12.11
CA ARG A 5 -12.53 46.13 12.62
C ARG A 5 -11.27 45.31 12.47
N ARG A 6 -10.54 45.08 13.56
CA ARG A 6 -9.42 44.14 13.58
C ARG A 6 -9.99 42.74 13.41
N THR A 7 -9.99 42.26 12.18
CA THR A 7 -10.33 40.89 11.84
C THR A 7 -9.32 39.97 12.52
N ARG A 8 -9.81 39.08 13.38
CA ARG A 8 -9.05 38.00 13.98
C ARG A 8 -8.55 37.10 12.85
N ALA A 9 -7.28 37.24 12.47
CA ALA A 9 -6.65 36.34 11.52
C ALA A 9 -6.60 34.93 12.13
N THR A 10 -7.55 34.08 11.75
CA THR A 10 -7.51 32.65 12.02
C THR A 10 -6.43 32.03 11.13
N ARG A 11 -5.23 31.86 11.67
CA ARG A 11 -4.21 30.98 11.06
C ARG A 11 -4.78 29.56 11.03
N THR A 12 -5.33 29.16 9.89
CA THR A 12 -5.68 27.77 9.61
C THR A 12 -4.40 27.00 9.31
N THR A 13 -3.79 26.41 10.33
CA THR A 13 -2.80 25.34 10.14
C THR A 13 -3.52 24.08 9.70
N HIS A 14 -3.45 23.77 8.41
CA HIS A 14 -3.84 22.47 7.90
C HIS A 14 -2.75 21.46 8.27
N THR A 15 -2.83 20.92 9.48
CA THR A 15 -2.11 19.69 9.80
C THR A 15 -2.82 18.57 9.03
N THR A 16 -2.19 18.06 7.98
CA THR A 16 -2.57 16.77 7.41
C THR A 16 -2.26 15.74 8.49
N SER A 17 -3.22 15.49 9.38
CA SER A 17 -3.23 14.29 10.20
C SER A 17 -3.43 13.13 9.24
N THR A 18 -2.32 12.65 8.67
CA THR A 18 -2.25 11.28 8.15
C THR A 18 -2.57 10.43 9.34
N GLY A 19 -3.86 10.10 9.49
CA GLY A 19 -4.39 9.31 10.58
C GLY A 19 -3.51 8.08 10.67
N ARG A 20 -2.67 8.06 11.71
CA ARG A 20 -1.88 6.90 12.04
C ARG A 20 -2.90 5.82 12.35
N ARG A 21 -3.25 5.03 11.32
CA ARG A 21 -4.08 3.84 11.47
C ARG A 21 -3.45 3.08 12.60
N GLY A 22 -4.20 3.01 13.71
CA GLY A 22 -3.65 2.69 15.01
C GLY A 22 -2.71 1.49 14.95
N PHE A 23 -1.60 1.63 15.67
CA PHE A 23 -0.74 0.52 16.12
C PHE A 23 -1.49 -0.36 17.15
N GLY A 24 -2.78 -0.61 16.92
CA GLY A 24 -3.68 -1.38 17.77
C GLY A 24 -3.95 -2.74 17.13
N GLY A 25 -3.21 -3.74 17.59
CA GLY A 25 -3.39 -5.15 17.22
C GLY A 25 -2.17 -5.78 16.55
N ILE A 26 -1.06 -5.79 17.27
CA ILE A 26 0.17 -6.53 16.91
C ILE A 26 -0.12 -8.05 16.85
N PHE A 27 -1.13 -8.52 17.60
CA PHE A 27 -1.59 -9.91 17.60
C PHE A 27 -2.97 -10.05 16.94
N ARG A 28 -3.08 -9.68 15.66
CA ARG A 28 -4.27 -10.05 14.88
C ARG A 28 -4.12 -11.50 14.45
N ARG A 29 -5.13 -12.33 14.77
CA ARG A 29 -5.33 -13.69 14.25
C ARG A 29 -4.80 -13.80 12.81
N THR A 30 -4.06 -14.86 12.51
CA THR A 30 -3.45 -15.12 11.20
C THR A 30 -4.53 -15.15 10.12
N ASN A 31 -4.80 -13.99 9.53
CA ASN A 31 -5.77 -13.87 8.47
C ASN A 31 -5.16 -14.55 7.22
N PRO A 32 -5.79 -15.58 6.64
CA PRO A 32 -5.26 -16.28 5.46
C PRO A 32 -5.02 -15.31 4.30
N ASN A 33 -5.83 -14.25 4.20
CA ASN A 33 -5.65 -13.16 3.24
C ASN A 33 -4.34 -12.37 3.45
N ARG A 34 -3.92 -12.12 4.69
CA ARG A 34 -2.63 -11.46 4.97
C ARG A 34 -1.45 -12.37 4.60
N ARG A 35 -1.57 -13.67 4.89
CA ARG A 35 -0.54 -14.66 4.54
C ARG A 35 -0.38 -14.79 3.02
N ALA A 36 -1.49 -14.85 2.28
CA ALA A 36 -1.49 -14.82 0.82
C ALA A 36 -0.87 -13.54 0.26
N GLY A 37 -1.20 -12.37 0.85
CA GLY A 37 -0.58 -11.11 0.50
C GLY A 37 0.95 -11.10 0.69
N GLY A 38 1.44 -11.69 1.78
CA GLY A 38 2.87 -11.85 2.05
C GLY A 38 3.59 -12.70 1.00
N TYR A 39 3.02 -13.85 0.64
CA TYR A 39 3.59 -14.68 -0.44
C TYR A 39 3.56 -13.97 -1.79
N LYS A 40 2.48 -13.24 -2.10
CA LYS A 40 2.40 -12.44 -3.34
C LYS A 40 3.47 -11.35 -3.38
N ALA A 41 3.72 -10.68 -2.26
CA ALA A 41 4.78 -9.68 -2.14
C ALA A 41 6.17 -10.32 -2.37
N ALA A 42 6.43 -11.50 -1.80
CA ALA A 42 7.67 -12.23 -2.03
C ALA A 42 7.87 -12.65 -3.50
N LEU A 43 6.80 -12.91 -4.24
CA LEU A 43 6.88 -13.19 -5.69
C LEU A 43 7.18 -11.95 -6.53
N HIS A 44 6.77 -10.77 -6.07
CA HIS A 44 7.00 -9.49 -6.75
C HIS A 44 8.34 -8.85 -6.39
N ASN A 45 8.87 -9.12 -5.21
CA ASN A 45 10.08 -8.49 -4.73
C ASN A 45 11.30 -9.02 -5.52
N PRO A 46 12.01 -8.18 -6.30
CA PRO A 46 13.16 -8.60 -7.09
C PRO A 46 14.31 -9.13 -6.23
N ASN A 47 14.39 -8.69 -4.97
CA ASN A 47 15.44 -9.09 -4.02
C ASN A 47 15.15 -10.45 -3.36
N THR A 48 14.03 -11.11 -3.69
CA THR A 48 13.71 -12.42 -3.14
C THR A 48 14.43 -13.52 -3.89
N THR A 49 15.09 -14.41 -3.14
CA THR A 49 15.81 -15.57 -3.68
C THR A 49 14.90 -16.49 -4.51
N SER A 50 15.51 -17.29 -5.40
CA SER A 50 14.78 -18.29 -6.19
C SER A 50 14.03 -19.28 -5.29
N ALA A 51 14.68 -19.78 -4.25
CA ALA A 51 14.10 -20.66 -3.24
C ALA A 51 12.94 -20.00 -2.49
N GLY A 52 13.10 -18.74 -2.06
CA GLY A 52 12.03 -17.99 -1.38
C GLY A 52 10.80 -17.79 -2.27
N ARG A 53 11.00 -17.50 -3.56
CA ARG A 53 9.90 -17.43 -4.54
C ARG A 53 9.23 -18.78 -4.74
N GLN A 54 9.99 -19.87 -4.81
CA GLN A 54 9.41 -21.22 -4.95
C GLN A 54 8.57 -21.60 -3.72
N HIS A 55 9.05 -21.27 -2.52
CA HIS A 55 8.30 -21.45 -1.27
C HIS A 55 7.00 -20.63 -1.27
N ALA A 56 7.04 -19.35 -1.68
CA ALA A 56 5.85 -18.51 -1.79
C ALA A 56 4.82 -19.07 -2.79
N LYS A 57 5.26 -19.61 -3.94
CA LYS A 57 4.38 -20.29 -4.90
C LYS A 57 3.71 -21.52 -4.28
N ARG A 58 4.47 -22.36 -3.59
CA ARG A 58 3.94 -23.54 -2.89
C ARG A 58 2.92 -23.13 -1.82
N GLY A 59 3.24 -22.11 -1.02
CA GLY A 59 2.33 -21.57 0.00
C GLY A 59 1.00 -21.06 -0.57
N LEU A 60 1.02 -20.32 -1.69
CA LEU A 60 -0.20 -19.88 -2.39
C LEU A 60 -1.00 -21.06 -2.95
N ARG A 61 -0.33 -22.08 -3.52
CA ARG A 61 -0.98 -23.31 -4.01
C ARG A 61 -1.67 -24.08 -2.87
N SER A 62 -1.00 -24.28 -1.74
CA SER A 62 -1.56 -24.97 -0.58
C SER A 62 -2.78 -24.26 0.02
N MET A 63 -2.90 -22.95 -0.17
CA MET A 63 -4.08 -22.17 0.26
C MET A 63 -5.20 -22.12 -0.80
N GLY A 64 -5.11 -22.90 -1.89
CA GLY A 64 -6.07 -22.86 -3.00
C GLY A 64 -5.98 -21.61 -3.88
N ARG A 65 -5.00 -20.74 -3.64
CA ARG A 65 -4.77 -19.47 -4.36
C ARG A 65 -3.69 -19.59 -5.43
N GLY A 66 -3.51 -20.78 -5.99
CA GLY A 66 -2.47 -21.06 -7.00
C GLY A 66 -2.53 -20.14 -8.24
N ARG A 67 -3.72 -19.60 -8.56
CA ARG A 67 -3.91 -18.62 -9.64
C ARG A 67 -3.14 -17.31 -9.41
N GLU A 68 -2.96 -16.91 -8.15
CA GLU A 68 -2.22 -15.70 -7.77
C GLU A 68 -0.70 -15.91 -7.72
N ALA A 69 -0.24 -17.16 -7.82
CA ALA A 69 1.18 -17.49 -7.88
C ALA A 69 1.81 -17.21 -9.26
N HIS A 70 0.98 -17.01 -10.29
CA HIS A 70 1.43 -16.69 -11.64
C HIS A 70 1.67 -15.18 -11.76
N VAL A 71 2.94 -14.79 -11.85
CA VAL A 71 3.34 -13.40 -12.12
C VAL A 71 3.56 -13.28 -13.63
N PRO A 72 2.74 -12.51 -14.36
CA PRO A 72 2.90 -12.38 -15.80
C PRO A 72 4.23 -11.67 -16.12
N LEU A 73 4.86 -12.03 -17.24
CA LEU A 73 6.15 -11.46 -17.66
C LEU A 73 6.10 -9.93 -17.74
N SER A 74 4.96 -9.36 -18.14
CA SER A 74 4.72 -7.91 -18.18
C SER A 74 4.95 -7.21 -16.84
N VAL A 75 4.56 -7.84 -15.73
CA VAL A 75 4.78 -7.33 -14.38
C VAL A 75 6.27 -7.34 -14.03
N ARG A 76 6.98 -8.41 -14.40
CA ARG A 76 8.42 -8.53 -14.18
C ARG A 76 9.20 -7.50 -15.00
N ILE A 77 8.84 -7.31 -16.27
CA ILE A 77 9.44 -6.33 -17.17
C ILE A 77 9.16 -4.91 -16.68
N LYS A 78 7.93 -4.61 -16.25
CA LYS A 78 7.58 -3.29 -15.71
C LYS A 78 8.41 -2.91 -14.48
N HIS A 79 8.66 -3.86 -13.59
CA HIS A 79 9.53 -3.64 -12.43
C HIS A 79 11.01 -3.56 -12.82
N PHE A 80 11.46 -4.41 -13.73
CA PHE A 80 12.85 -4.41 -14.23
C PHE A 80 13.22 -3.07 -14.88
N LEU A 81 12.29 -2.48 -15.64
CA LEU A 81 12.55 -1.24 -16.37
C LEU A 81 12.19 0.04 -15.59
N HIS A 82 11.67 -0.04 -14.36
CA HIS A 82 11.21 1.12 -13.57
C HIS A 82 10.22 2.08 -14.30
N ILE A 83 9.61 1.65 -15.41
CA ILE A 83 8.72 2.46 -16.29
C ILE A 83 7.40 2.89 -15.61
N GLY A 84 7.13 2.41 -14.40
CA GLY A 84 5.93 2.76 -13.64
C GLY A 84 6.16 3.88 -12.63
N GLY A 85 6.05 5.13 -13.06
CA GLY A 85 6.00 6.29 -12.17
C GLY A 85 5.00 6.10 -11.02
N ARG A 86 5.37 6.63 -9.84
CA ARG A 86 4.57 6.61 -8.61
C ARG A 86 3.14 7.09 -8.90
N ARG A 87 2.16 6.20 -8.76
CA ARG A 87 0.75 6.59 -8.86
C ARG A 87 0.41 7.43 -7.63
N HIS A 88 0.42 8.75 -7.78
CA HIS A 88 -0.11 9.66 -6.77
C HIS A 88 -1.62 9.44 -6.67
N HIS A 89 -2.06 8.89 -5.55
CA HIS A 89 -3.47 8.85 -5.19
C HIS A 89 -3.82 10.24 -4.67
N THR A 90 -4.41 11.08 -5.53
CA THR A 90 -5.02 12.33 -5.10
C THR A 90 -6.36 11.99 -4.46
N THR A 91 -6.42 12.02 -3.13
CA THR A 91 -7.68 11.88 -2.40
C THR A 91 -8.51 13.15 -2.65
N THR A 92 -9.42 13.10 -3.61
CA THR A 92 -10.41 14.17 -3.84
C THR A 92 -11.40 14.15 -2.67
N THR A 93 -11.15 14.99 -1.67
CA THR A 93 -12.11 15.28 -0.61
C THR A 93 -13.22 16.17 -1.18
N ARG A 94 -14.32 15.57 -1.61
CA ARG A 94 -15.55 16.29 -1.95
C ARG A 94 -16.25 16.71 -0.65
N ARG A 95 -16.14 17.98 -0.29
CA ARG A 95 -16.96 18.60 0.76
C ARG A 95 -18.29 19.07 0.14
N TYR A 96 -19.38 18.81 0.85
CA TYR A 96 -20.70 19.41 0.63
C TYR A 96 -20.80 20.73 1.40
#